data_AF-A0A966YIR2-F1
#
_entry.id   AF-A0A966YIR2-F1
#
_cell.length_a   1.000
_cell.length_b   1.000
_cell.length_c   1.000
_cell.angle_alpha   90.00
_cell.angle_beta   90.00
_cell.angle_gamma   90.00
#
_symmetry.space_group_name_H-M   'P 1'
#
loop_
_entity.id
_entity.type
_entity.pdbx_description
1 polymer ?
#
loop_
_entity_poly.entity_id
_entity_poly.type
_entity_poly.pdbx_seq_one_letter_code
_entity_poly.pdbx_strand_id
1 'polypeptide(L)' 'ATFIVDPHGVIQWVDVNQGRVGRNVAEVLRVLDALQSDELCPCNWKKGDPYVKVG' A
#
# COMPACT_ATOMS: atom_id res chain seq x y z
N ALA A 1 12.74 -3.92 -7.02
CA ALA A 1 11.60 -4.38 -6.21
C ALA A 1 11.54 -3.58 -4.91
N THR A 2 10.34 -3.37 -4.38
CA THR A 2 10.07 -2.82 -3.04
C THR A 2 9.13 -3.78 -2.32
N PHE A 3 9.36 -3.98 -1.04
CA PHE A 3 8.54 -4.82 -0.17
C PHE A 3 8.12 -3.99 1.04
N ILE A 4 6.84 -4.07 1.42
CA ILE A 4 6.38 -3.62 2.73
C ILE A 4 6.19 -4.88 3.58
N VAL A 5 6.91 -4.96 4.68
CA VAL A 5 6.94 -6.08 5.61
C VAL A 5 6.45 -5.60 6.95
N ASP A 6 5.53 -6.34 7.55
CA ASP A 6 4.98 -6.01 8.87
C ASP A 6 5.96 -6.37 10.01
N PRO A 7 5.69 -5.97 11.27
CA PRO A 7 6.53 -6.29 12.41
C PRO A 7 6.68 -7.79 12.72
N HIS A 8 5.83 -8.66 12.17
CA HIS A 8 5.91 -10.11 12.31
C HIS A 8 6.75 -10.76 11.20
N GLY A 9 7.26 -9.96 10.26
CA GLY A 9 8.07 -10.44 9.14
C GLY A 9 7.25 -10.94 7.94
N VAL A 10 5.95 -10.66 7.88
CA VAL A 10 5.08 -11.06 6.76
C VAL A 10 5.07 -9.96 5.70
N ILE A 11 5.24 -10.36 4.42
CA ILE A 11 5.15 -9.45 3.28
C ILE A 11 3.68 -9.09 3.05
N GLN A 12 3.36 -7.80 3.17
CA GLN A 12 2.00 -7.27 2.96
C GLN A 12 1.81 -6.69 1.56
N TRP A 13 2.90 -6.25 0.93
CA TRP A 13 2.86 -5.69 -0.42
C TRP A 13 4.20 -5.81 -1.14
N VAL A 14 4.13 -5.97 -2.46
CA VAL A 14 5.28 -6.08 -3.36
C VAL A 14 5.05 -5.23 -4.60
N ASP A 15 6.06 -4.44 -4.97
CA ASP A 15 6.12 -3.71 -6.23
C ASP A 15 7.42 -4.03 -6.99
N VAL A 16 7.28 -4.37 -8.27
CA VAL A 16 8.39 -4.82 -9.11
C VAL A 16 8.36 -4.10 -10.45
N ASN A 17 9.36 -3.26 -10.65
CA ASN A 17 9.61 -2.60 -11.92
C ASN A 17 10.82 -3.24 -12.62
N GLN A 18 10.84 -3.15 -13.95
CA GLN A 18 12.04 -3.44 -14.74
C GLN A 18 13.16 -2.45 -14.33
N GLY A 19 14.43 -2.87 -14.37
CA GLY A 19 15.60 -2.07 -13.98
C GLY A 19 15.79 -0.67 -14.60
N ARG A 20 15.09 -0.30 -15.68
CA ARG A 20 15.10 1.05 -16.26
C ARG A 20 13.91 1.92 -15.84
N VAL A 21 12.98 1.38 -15.05
CA VAL A 21 11.77 2.08 -14.62
C VAL A 21 11.88 2.34 -13.11
N GLY A 22 11.89 3.63 -12.75
CA GLY A 22 11.89 4.05 -11.35
C GLY A 22 10.61 3.67 -10.62
N ARG A 23 10.66 3.69 -9.29
CA ARG A 23 9.50 3.43 -8.42
C ARG A 23 8.79 4.74 -8.08
N ASN A 24 7.52 4.65 -7.70
CA ASN A 24 6.76 5.79 -7.20
C ASN A 24 6.75 5.81 -5.66
N VAL A 25 7.51 6.73 -5.05
CA VAL A 25 7.57 6.87 -3.58
C VAL A 25 6.21 7.22 -2.98
N ALA A 26 5.40 8.04 -3.68
CA ALA A 26 4.07 8.39 -3.19
C ALA A 26 3.15 7.16 -3.12
N GLU A 27 3.32 6.19 -4.03
CA GLU A 27 2.55 4.95 -4.00
C GLU A 27 2.97 4.04 -2.84
N VAL A 28 4.28 3.95 -2.57
CA VAL A 28 4.79 3.20 -1.40
C VAL A 28 4.18 3.76 -0.11
N LEU A 29 4.16 5.08 0.05
CA LEU A 29 3.55 5.72 1.22
C LEU A 29 2.03 5.55 1.27
N ARG A 30 1.34 5.65 0.13
CA ARG A 30 -0.11 5.44 0.05
C ARG A 30 -0.51 4.04 0.49
N VAL A 31 0.23 3.02 0.03
CA VAL A 31 -0.01 1.62 0.42
C VAL A 31 0.35 1.41 1.90
N LEU A 32 1.43 2.02 2.40
CA LEU A 32 1.77 1.95 3.82
C LEU A 32 0.68 2.54 4.71
N ASP A 33 0.17 3.73 4.40
CA ASP A 33 -0.95 4.35 5.12
C ASP A 33 -2.20 3.46 5.08
N ALA A 34 -2.49 2.82 3.93
CA ALA A 34 -3.63 1.93 3.77
C ALA A 34 -3.47 0.64 4.59
N LEU A 35 -2.28 0.04 4.61
CA LEU A 35 -2.01 -1.17 5.42
C LEU A 35 -2.08 -0.90 6.92
N GLN A 36 -1.84 0.34 7.35
CA GLN A 36 -1.92 0.75 8.74
C GLN A 36 -3.34 1.15 9.19
N SER A 37 -4.32 1.28 8.28
CA SER A 37 -5.67 1.71 8.64
C SER A 37 -6.53 0.60 9.26
N ASP A 38 -6.21 -0.68 8.99
CA ASP A 38 -7.01 -1.86 9.32
C ASP A 38 -8.44 -1.84 8.71
N GLU A 39 -8.65 -1.01 7.68
CA GLU A 39 -9.96 -0.78 7.04
C GLU A 39 -9.96 -1.23 5.57
N LEU A 40 -11.16 -1.48 5.03
CA LEU A 40 -11.31 -1.86 3.61
C LEU A 40 -11.14 -0.63 2.70
N CYS A 41 -9.93 -0.45 2.19
CA CYS A 41 -9.57 0.66 1.30
C CYS A 41 -10.02 0.39 -0.15
N PRO A 42 -10.81 1.28 -0.79
CA PRO A 42 -11.18 1.15 -2.20
C PRO A 42 -9.97 1.35 -3.14
N CYS A 43 -10.17 1.08 -4.44
CA CYS A 43 -9.17 1.36 -5.46
C CYS A 43 -8.76 2.84 -5.44
N ASN A 44 -7.47 3.11 -5.59
CA ASN A 44 -6.86 4.46 -5.56
C ASN A 44 -7.04 5.24 -4.25
N TRP A 45 -7.48 4.60 -3.16
CA TRP A 45 -7.65 5.23 -1.86
C TRP A 45 -6.39 5.99 -1.41
N LYS A 46 -6.57 7.18 -0.89
CA LYS A 46 -5.54 7.97 -0.21
C LYS A 46 -5.98 8.30 1.20
N LYS A 47 -5.02 8.60 2.06
CA LYS A 47 -5.29 9.03 3.44
C LYS A 47 -6.30 10.19 3.46
N GLY A 48 -7.41 9.98 4.16
CA GLY A 48 -8.53 10.91 4.25
C GLY A 48 -9.73 10.57 3.36
N ASP A 49 -9.57 9.68 2.38
CA ASP A 49 -10.68 9.18 1.56
C ASP A 49 -11.58 8.23 2.38
N PRO A 50 -12.88 8.13 2.04
CA PRO A 50 -13.79 7.21 2.71
C PRO A 50 -13.40 5.74 2.47
N TYR A 51 -13.59 4.93 3.50
CA TYR A 51 -13.48 3.47 3.41
C TYR A 51 -14.76 2.84 2.85
N VAL A 52 -14.63 1.61 2.34
CA VAL A 52 -15.78 0.79 1.97
C VAL A 52 -16.44 0.30 3.26
N LYS A 53 -17.75 0.58 3.40
CA LYS A 53 -18.55 -0.01 4.47
C LYS A 53 -18.94 -1.42 4.08
N VAL A 54 -18.56 -2.40 4.89
CA VAL A 54 -19.07 -3.77 4.78
C VAL A 54 -20.41 -3.82 5.50
N GLY A 55 -21.44 -4.30 4.81
CA GLY A 55 -22.79 -4.50 5.35
C GLY A 55 -22.98 -5.88 5.97
#